data_AF-A0AAI9XYB4-F1
#
_entry.id   AF-A0AAI9XYB4-F1
#
_cell.length_a   1.000
_cell.length_b   1.000
_cell.length_c   1.000
_cell.angle_alpha   90.00
_cell.angle_beta   90.00
_cell.angle_gamma   90.00
#
_symmetry.space_group_name_H-M   'P 1'
#
loop_
_entity.id
_entity.type
_entity.pdbx_description
1 polymer ?
#
loop_
_entity_poly.entity_id
_entity_poly.type
_entity_poly.pdbx_seq_one_letter_code
_entity_poly.pdbx_strand_id
1 'polypeptide(L)'
;MRSTSILQLFATSAYVAIAAADSCCWGDNWADTNWLWLKWDEPAGVVRCGLSGTFPAGTTCTIENSKDAKGNLQALTNVTFGGNSAPFKFRIGINPNSCDPLPSDQVVTGWEGWGANLFEGHDLTTQRLDACTQDNSA
;
A
#
# COMPACT_ATOMS: atom_id res chain seq x y z
N MET A 1 32.23 -20.92 -49.62
CA MET A 1 31.18 -20.03 -49.09
C MET A 1 31.48 -19.75 -47.63
N ARG A 2 31.23 -18.51 -47.20
CA ARG A 2 31.51 -17.88 -45.89
C ARG A 2 31.01 -18.75 -44.72
N SER A 3 31.79 -18.96 -43.66
CA SER A 3 31.83 -18.15 -42.42
C SER A 3 30.43 -17.68 -42.00
N THR A 4 29.88 -17.95 -40.81
CA THR A 4 30.50 -17.74 -39.49
C THR A 4 29.59 -18.40 -38.45
N SER A 5 30.17 -19.08 -37.47
CA SER A 5 29.49 -19.46 -36.22
C SER A 5 29.08 -18.19 -35.47
N ILE A 6 27.80 -18.04 -35.12
CA ILE A 6 27.35 -16.98 -34.21
C ILE A 6 26.88 -17.65 -32.93
N LEU A 7 27.64 -17.37 -31.86
CA LEU A 7 27.40 -17.76 -30.49
C LEU A 7 25.99 -17.36 -30.02
N GLN A 8 25.33 -18.29 -29.34
CA GLN A 8 24.16 -18.04 -28.52
C GLN A 8 24.52 -17.13 -27.35
N LEU A 9 24.03 -15.89 -27.35
CA LEU A 9 24.03 -15.03 -26.17
C LEU A 9 22.74 -15.29 -25.39
N PHE A 10 22.84 -16.14 -24.37
CA PHE A 10 21.84 -16.20 -23.30
C PHE A 10 21.99 -14.92 -22.47
N ALA A 11 21.07 -13.97 -22.68
CA ALA A 11 20.90 -12.85 -21.76
C ALA A 11 20.21 -13.39 -20.49
N THR A 12 20.99 -13.92 -19.55
CA THR A 12 20.49 -14.20 -18.20
C THR A 12 20.31 -12.86 -17.50
N SER A 13 19.08 -12.34 -17.56
CA SER A 13 18.64 -11.25 -16.69
C SER A 13 18.72 -11.77 -15.25
N ALA A 14 19.77 -11.36 -14.54
CA ALA A 14 19.89 -11.61 -13.12
C ALA A 14 18.77 -10.81 -12.43
N TYR A 15 17.70 -11.49 -12.03
CA TYR A 15 16.75 -10.96 -11.07
C TYR A 15 17.54 -10.73 -9.78
N VAL A 16 17.78 -9.46 -9.45
CA VAL A 16 18.29 -9.09 -8.14
C VAL A 16 17.19 -9.48 -7.16
N ALA A 17 17.40 -10.58 -6.44
CA ALA A 17 16.63 -10.88 -5.25
C ALA A 17 16.99 -9.83 -4.21
N ILE A 18 16.26 -8.71 -4.24
CA ILE A 18 16.24 -7.77 -3.13
C ILE A 18 15.66 -8.59 -1.97
N ALA A 19 16.35 -8.64 -0.84
CA ALA A 19 15.82 -9.24 0.37
C ALA A 19 14.59 -8.42 0.77
N ALA A 20 13.44 -8.80 0.24
CA ALA A 20 12.19 -8.11 0.44
C ALA A 20 11.68 -8.43 1.85
N ALA A 21 11.10 -7.43 2.50
CA ALA A 21 10.32 -7.67 3.70
C ALA A 21 9.22 -8.68 3.37
N ASP A 22 8.99 -9.64 4.28
CA ASP A 22 7.76 -10.41 4.25
C ASP A 22 6.57 -9.45 4.20
N SER A 23 5.47 -9.86 3.55
CA SER A 23 4.26 -9.03 3.42
C SER A 23 3.89 -8.34 4.73
N CYS A 24 3.60 -7.04 4.67
CA CYS A 24 3.30 -6.22 5.85
C CYS A 24 1.81 -5.96 5.99
N CYS A 25 1.36 -5.71 7.22
CA CYS A 25 0.00 -5.30 7.52
C CYS A 25 0.04 -4.05 8.40
N TRP A 26 -0.78 -3.07 8.05
CA TRP A 26 -0.99 -1.85 8.82
C TRP A 26 -2.47 -1.62 9.07
N GLY A 27 -2.78 -1.00 10.20
CA GLY A 27 -4.13 -0.63 10.59
C GLY A 27 -4.18 0.80 11.09
N ASP A 28 -5.13 1.57 10.57
CA ASP A 28 -5.54 2.88 11.09
C ASP A 28 -6.94 2.72 11.70
N ASN A 29 -7.06 2.99 13.00
CA ASN A 29 -8.31 2.86 13.73
C ASN A 29 -8.87 4.22 14.11
N TRP A 30 -10.16 4.42 13.90
CA TRP A 30 -10.87 5.61 14.33
C TRP A 30 -12.26 5.30 14.88
N ALA A 31 -12.81 6.25 15.65
CA ALA A 31 -14.12 6.13 16.27
C ALA A 31 -14.31 4.79 17.01
N ASP A 32 -13.24 4.32 17.65
CA ASP A 32 -13.11 3.08 18.45
C ASP A 32 -13.41 1.75 17.75
N THR A 33 -13.92 1.77 16.52
CA THR A 33 -14.52 0.59 15.88
C THR A 33 -14.21 0.46 14.39
N ASN A 34 -13.86 1.56 13.73
CA ASN A 34 -13.63 1.58 12.30
C ASN A 34 -12.14 1.42 12.01
N TRP A 35 -11.83 0.53 11.08
CA TRP A 35 -10.48 0.20 10.70
C TRP A 35 -10.29 0.35 9.19
N LEU A 36 -9.22 1.04 8.81
CA LEU A 36 -8.61 0.93 7.50
C LEU A 36 -7.42 -0.01 7.61
N TRP A 37 -7.45 -1.09 6.84
CA TRP A 37 -6.36 -2.05 6.76
C TRP A 37 -5.62 -1.87 5.46
N LEU A 38 -4.28 -1.86 5.54
CA LEU A 38 -3.39 -1.78 4.39
C LEU A 38 -2.44 -2.97 4.42
N LYS A 39 -2.42 -3.76 3.36
CA LYS A 39 -1.51 -4.90 3.21
C LYS A 39 -0.52 -4.66 2.10
N TRP A 40 0.76 -4.75 2.40
CA TRP A 40 1.80 -4.88 1.40
C TRP A 40 1.85 -6.32 0.89
N ASP A 41 1.40 -6.53 -0.35
CA ASP A 41 1.53 -7.77 -1.09
C ASP A 41 2.86 -7.73 -1.84
N GLU A 42 3.92 -8.17 -1.15
CA GLU A 42 5.28 -8.15 -1.68
C GLU A 42 5.41 -8.88 -3.03
N PRO A 43 4.87 -10.10 -3.20
CA PRO A 43 4.97 -10.82 -4.48
C PRO A 43 4.34 -10.06 -5.65
N ALA A 44 3.26 -9.32 -5.39
CA ALA A 44 2.60 -8.51 -6.42
C ALA A 44 3.18 -7.08 -6.52
N GLY A 45 4.01 -6.66 -5.56
CA GLY A 45 4.59 -5.32 -5.49
C GLY A 45 3.55 -4.22 -5.30
N VAL A 46 2.43 -4.50 -4.61
CA VAL A 46 1.31 -3.57 -4.44
C VAL A 46 0.76 -3.55 -3.01
N VAL A 47 0.18 -2.41 -2.63
CA VAL A 47 -0.66 -2.29 -1.44
C VAL A 47 -2.11 -2.64 -1.80
N ARG A 48 -2.79 -3.31 -0.87
CA ARG A 48 -4.22 -3.64 -0.89
C ARG A 48 -4.92 -3.02 0.29
N CYS A 49 -6.19 -2.63 0.14
CA CYS A 49 -6.98 -2.02 1.20
C CYS A 49 -8.21 -2.84 1.55
N GLY A 50 -8.75 -2.58 2.73
CA GLY A 50 -10.11 -2.92 3.07
C GLY A 50 -10.48 -2.36 4.43
N LEU A 51 -11.72 -2.62 4.80
CA LEU A 51 -12.43 -1.87 5.83
C LEU A 51 -13.18 -2.84 6.74
N SER A 52 -13.01 -2.70 8.05
CA SER A 52 -13.85 -3.35 9.06
C SER A 52 -14.39 -2.33 10.05
N GLY A 53 -15.58 -2.59 10.58
CA GLY A 53 -16.31 -1.68 11.44
C GLY A 53 -17.75 -1.52 10.99
N THR A 54 -18.39 -0.44 11.42
CA THR A 54 -19.78 -0.14 11.07
C THR A 54 -19.83 0.99 10.07
N PHE A 55 -19.93 0.63 8.79
CA PHE A 55 -19.96 1.59 7.69
C PHE A 55 -21.34 1.68 7.02
N PRO A 56 -21.73 2.85 6.48
CA PRO A 56 -22.88 2.95 5.61
C PRO A 56 -22.78 2.00 4.42
N ALA A 57 -23.91 1.46 3.96
CA ALA A 57 -23.97 0.61 2.77
C ALA A 57 -23.41 1.35 1.54
N GLY A 58 -22.62 0.65 0.73
CA GLY A 58 -21.91 1.23 -0.42
C GLY A 58 -20.54 1.82 -0.09
N THR A 59 -20.10 1.75 1.17
CA THR A 59 -18.73 2.12 1.53
C THR A 59 -17.71 1.24 0.82
N THR A 60 -16.68 1.86 0.26
CA THR A 60 -15.62 1.17 -0.50
C THR A 60 -14.26 1.75 -0.15
N CYS A 61 -13.22 0.96 -0.36
CA CYS A 61 -11.86 1.45 -0.46
C CYS A 61 -11.29 1.04 -1.83
N THR A 62 -10.47 1.89 -2.41
CA THR A 62 -9.67 1.58 -3.61
C THR A 62 -8.25 2.08 -3.41
N ILE A 63 -7.29 1.49 -4.11
CA ILE A 63 -5.88 1.88 -4.03
C ILE A 63 -5.33 2.26 -5.40
N GLU A 64 -4.53 3.32 -5.41
CA GLU A 64 -3.63 3.69 -6.50
C GLU A 64 -2.17 3.48 -6.05
N ASN A 65 -1.53 2.44 -6.58
CA ASN A 65 -0.11 2.18 -6.36
C ASN A 65 0.74 3.00 -7.35
N SER A 66 1.79 3.66 -6.88
CA SER A 66 2.65 4.48 -7.75
C SER A 66 4.07 4.60 -7.21
N LYS A 67 4.95 5.21 -8.03
CA LYS A 67 6.25 5.70 -7.60
C LYS A 67 6.28 7.21 -7.78
N ASP A 68 6.88 7.93 -6.83
CA ASP A 68 7.14 9.36 -7.00
C ASP A 68 8.31 9.61 -7.98
N ALA A 69 8.63 10.88 -8.23
CA ALA A 69 9.73 11.27 -9.12
C ALA A 69 11.12 10.83 -8.64
N LYS A 70 11.29 10.48 -7.36
CA LYS A 70 12.53 9.96 -6.78
C LYS A 70 12.58 8.43 -6.78
N GLY A 71 11.50 7.77 -7.22
CA GLY A 71 11.37 6.32 -7.26
C GLY A 71 10.84 5.71 -5.96
N ASN A 72 10.41 6.53 -4.99
CA ASN A 72 9.85 6.04 -3.74
C ASN A 72 8.50 5.37 -3.99
N LEU A 73 8.33 4.15 -3.49
CA LEU A 73 7.06 3.43 -3.57
C LEU A 73 6.04 4.09 -2.65
N GLN A 74 4.83 4.27 -3.16
CA GLN A 74 3.72 4.80 -2.38
C GLN A 74 2.39 4.24 -2.87
N ALA A 75 1.40 4.23 -1.98
CA ALA A 75 0.04 3.92 -2.32
C ALA A 75 -0.89 5.01 -1.79
N LEU A 76 -1.89 5.38 -2.59
CA LEU A 76 -2.97 6.28 -2.20
C LEU A 76 -4.27 5.48 -2.09
N THR A 77 -4.76 5.33 -0.86
CA THR A 77 -6.03 4.70 -0.57
C THR A 77 -7.13 5.73 -0.59
N ASN A 78 -8.16 5.50 -1.39
CA ASN A 78 -9.37 6.29 -1.45
C ASN A 78 -10.47 5.54 -0.69
N VAL A 79 -10.95 6.09 0.42
CA VAL A 79 -12.08 5.58 1.20
C VAL A 79 -13.32 6.41 0.90
N THR A 80 -14.33 5.79 0.30
CA THR A 80 -15.60 6.43 0.00
C THR A 80 -16.66 5.88 0.93
N PHE A 81 -17.24 6.72 1.79
CA PHE A 81 -18.29 6.31 2.72
C PHE A 81 -19.69 6.43 2.10
N GLY A 82 -20.40 5.31 2.04
CA GLY A 82 -21.72 5.23 1.44
C GLY A 82 -21.74 5.63 -0.05
N GLY A 83 -22.83 6.26 -0.49
CA GLY A 83 -23.00 6.74 -1.86
C GLY A 83 -22.42 8.14 -2.13
N ASN A 84 -21.59 8.69 -1.25
CA ASN A 84 -20.94 9.99 -1.48
C ASN A 84 -19.94 9.93 -2.63
N SER A 85 -19.70 11.05 -3.30
CA SER A 85 -18.82 11.12 -4.48
C SER A 85 -17.37 11.50 -4.18
N ALA A 86 -17.06 12.03 -3.00
CA ALA A 86 -15.72 12.49 -2.64
C ALA A 86 -15.02 11.48 -1.71
N PRO A 87 -13.90 10.87 -2.13
CA PRO A 87 -13.13 9.96 -1.29
C PRO A 87 -12.28 10.71 -0.27
N PHE A 88 -12.17 10.15 0.92
CA PHE A 88 -11.13 10.48 1.88
C PHE A 88 -9.85 9.74 1.50
N LYS A 89 -8.70 10.40 1.62
CA LYS A 89 -7.45 9.90 1.08
C LYS A 89 -6.45 9.60 2.16
N PHE A 90 -5.86 8.41 2.12
CA PHE A 90 -4.77 8.01 2.99
C PHE A 90 -3.57 7.62 2.13
N ARG A 91 -2.43 8.27 2.33
CA ARG A 91 -1.18 7.94 1.65
C ARG A 91 -0.30 7.10 2.56
N ILE A 92 0.38 6.10 1.99
CA ILE A 92 1.44 5.36 2.67
C ILE A 92 2.69 5.31 1.79
N GLY A 93 3.85 5.60 2.39
CA GLY A 93 5.16 5.35 1.79
C GLY A 93 5.62 3.93 2.11
N ILE A 94 6.01 3.16 1.10
CA ILE A 94 6.35 1.74 1.27
C ILE A 94 7.87 1.54 1.24
N ASN A 95 8.40 1.02 2.33
CA ASN A 95 9.75 0.50 2.38
C ASN A 95 9.72 -1.00 2.02
N PRO A 96 10.26 -1.45 0.89
CA PRO A 96 10.23 -2.87 0.55
C PRO A 96 11.13 -3.73 1.44
N ASN A 97 11.94 -3.14 2.33
CA ASN A 97 12.87 -3.85 3.20
C ASN A 97 12.47 -3.82 4.69
N SER A 98 11.37 -3.15 5.05
CA SER A 98 10.85 -3.08 6.43
C SER A 98 9.34 -2.90 6.42
N CYS A 99 8.66 -3.33 7.47
CA CYS A 99 7.25 -2.96 7.69
C CYS A 99 7.07 -1.57 8.30
N ASP A 100 8.16 -0.82 8.52
CA ASP A 100 8.04 0.61 8.81
C ASP A 100 7.77 1.38 7.50
N PRO A 101 6.79 2.30 7.48
CA PRO A 101 6.59 3.18 6.35
C PRO A 101 7.85 4.00 6.04
N LEU A 102 7.96 4.50 4.80
CA LEU A 102 9.04 5.42 4.46
C LEU A 102 9.00 6.67 5.37
N PRO A 103 10.16 7.25 5.70
CA PRO A 103 10.21 8.48 6.50
C PRO A 103 9.51 9.65 5.80
N SER A 104 8.97 10.59 6.59
CA SER A 104 8.14 11.69 6.09
C SER A 104 8.85 12.68 5.16
N ASP A 105 10.18 12.72 5.15
CA ASP A 105 10.97 13.51 4.20
C ASP A 105 11.04 12.90 2.79
N GLN A 106 10.63 11.63 2.66
CA GLN A 106 10.47 10.92 1.39
C GLN A 106 9.01 10.88 0.97
N VAL A 107 8.14 10.31 1.82
CA VAL A 107 6.69 10.22 1.60
C VAL A 107 5.98 10.48 2.91
N VAL A 108 5.12 11.49 2.94
CA VAL A 108 4.27 11.76 4.11
C VAL A 108 3.17 10.71 4.15
N THR A 109 3.28 9.79 5.10
CA THR A 109 2.24 8.79 5.38
C THR A 109 1.17 9.40 6.27
N GLY A 110 -0.10 9.19 5.93
CA GLY A 110 -1.25 9.67 6.69
C GLY A 110 -2.43 10.09 5.82
N TRP A 111 -3.51 10.53 6.49
CA TRP A 111 -4.66 11.13 5.85
C TRP A 111 -4.32 12.47 5.20
N GLU A 112 -4.74 12.69 3.96
CA GLU A 112 -4.43 13.89 3.18
C GLU A 112 -5.66 14.46 2.45
N GLY A 113 -5.59 15.75 2.10
CA GLY A 113 -6.60 16.44 1.31
C GLY A 113 -7.86 16.80 2.11
N TRP A 114 -9.01 16.82 1.41
CA TRP A 114 -10.29 17.21 2.00
C TRP A 114 -10.70 16.22 3.11
N GLY A 115 -11.04 16.75 4.29
CA GLY A 115 -11.52 15.95 5.41
C GLY A 115 -10.43 15.22 6.22
N ALA A 116 -9.15 15.41 5.91
CA ALA A 116 -8.05 14.79 6.66
C ALA A 116 -8.04 15.17 8.15
N ASN A 117 -8.51 16.38 8.49
CA ASN A 117 -8.64 16.85 9.87
C ASN A 117 -9.63 16.04 10.72
N LEU A 118 -10.50 15.23 10.11
CA LEU A 118 -11.39 14.32 10.84
C LEU A 118 -10.66 13.10 11.40
N PHE A 119 -9.41 12.87 10.97
CA PHE A 119 -8.55 11.76 11.39
C PHE A 119 -7.32 12.25 12.15
N GLU A 120 -7.33 13.49 12.65
CA GLU A 120 -6.23 14.05 13.41
C GLU A 120 -6.03 13.29 14.72
N GLY A 121 -4.78 12.89 15.00
CA GLY A 121 -4.41 12.13 16.19
C GLY A 121 -4.61 10.61 16.06
N HIS A 122 -4.99 10.12 14.89
CA HIS A 122 -4.95 8.69 14.59
C HIS A 122 -3.61 8.32 13.99
N ASP A 123 -3.08 7.18 14.43
CA ASP A 123 -1.81 6.67 13.97
C ASP A 123 -2.00 5.36 13.21
N LEU A 124 -1.32 5.27 12.07
CA LEU A 124 -1.12 4.01 11.38
C LEU A 124 -0.19 3.14 12.22
N THR A 125 -0.65 1.95 12.58
CA THR A 125 0.12 1.00 13.38
C THR A 125 0.43 -0.25 12.58
N THR A 126 1.62 -0.81 12.78
CA THR A 126 1.95 -2.14 12.25
C THR A 126 1.14 -3.20 12.97
N GLN A 127 0.56 -4.11 12.20
CA GLN A 127 -0.37 -5.13 12.66
C GLN A 127 0.15 -6.51 12.27
N ARG A 128 -0.42 -7.55 12.89
CA ARG A 128 -0.14 -8.93 12.47
C ARG A 128 -0.71 -9.17 11.07
N LEU A 129 0.03 -9.90 10.23
CA LEU A 129 -0.35 -10.14 8.83
C LEU A 129 -1.71 -10.84 8.64
N ASP A 130 -2.10 -11.66 9.62
CA ASP A 130 -3.39 -12.35 9.61
C ASP A 130 -4.58 -11.39 9.77
N ALA A 131 -4.44 -10.28 10.48
CA ALA A 131 -5.50 -9.27 10.63
C ALA A 131 -5.90 -8.67 9.26
N CYS A 132 -4.91 -8.40 8.40
CA CYS A 132 -5.15 -7.93 7.04
C CYS A 132 -5.76 -9.00 6.13
N THR A 133 -5.42 -10.27 6.34
CA THR A 133 -5.76 -11.38 5.43
C THR A 133 -7.09 -12.03 5.75
N GLN A 134 -7.48 -12.07 7.03
CA GLN A 134 -8.73 -12.70 7.45
C GLN A 134 -9.95 -11.84 7.11
N ASP A 135 -9.82 -10.51 7.19
CA ASP A 135 -11.01 -9.67 7.15
C ASP A 135 -11.01 -8.61 6.04
N ASN A 136 -9.89 -7.96 5.66
CA ASN A 136 -10.05 -6.61 5.10
C ASN A 136 -8.90 -6.06 4.23
N SER A 137 -8.16 -6.81 3.43
CA SER A 137 -7.27 -6.17 2.43
C SER A 137 -6.98 -7.09 1.27
N ALA A 138 -7.91 -7.10 0.32
CA ALA A 138 -7.90 -8.00 -0.83
C ALA A 138 -7.34 -7.34 -2.09
#